data_AF-A0A951DDJ8-F1
#
_entry.id   AF-A0A951DDJ8-F1
#
_cell.length_a   1.000
_cell.length_b   1.000
_cell.length_c   1.000
_cell.angle_alpha   90.00
_cell.angle_beta   90.00
_cell.angle_gamma   90.00
#
_symmetry.space_group_name_H-M   'P 1'
#
loop_
_entity.id
_entity.type
_entity.pdbx_description
1 polymer ?
#
loop_
_entity_poly.entity_id
_entity_poly.type
_entity_poly.pdbx_seq_one_letter_code
_entity_poly.pdbx_strand_id
1 'polypeptide(L)'
;RILRDASPSEKARAAGRAVLAGIGSFAMFVVMNPYIFLNWSGFRECIEVENRSEHAGADGLSRWGNLAWYVTEAIPSQPDGWFLLILGAIGAARYLAAGRFEHRLWILGAGLYTLEICAAHLHWERWIMPLLPVLAYLSIDTVIWLAGRLPETTRRAAIPVALAIALVSPARQTTLHEIQQICRSTRVRSLEWILANVPKGSPILVEWYSAPVRGQGYPYREVFALPEMPPVRLLHQQYRYVVTSTSISGRYLGDPARHAAEIAYYRDLRSQQLVAKFTPSRTVGGSTIEIYKLRPPS
;
A
#
# COMPACT_ATOMS: atom_id res chain seq x y z
N ARG A 1 -30.85 -21.05 8.21
CA ARG A 1 -32.05 -21.84 8.55
C ARG A 1 -31.72 -23.33 8.61
N ILE A 2 -30.92 -23.85 7.67
CA ILE A 2 -30.57 -25.28 7.53
C ILE A 2 -29.90 -25.91 8.77
N LEU A 3 -28.99 -25.21 9.49
CA LEU A 3 -28.28 -25.83 10.63
C LEU A 3 -28.93 -25.64 12.02
N ARG A 4 -29.94 -24.78 12.16
CA ARG A 4 -30.56 -24.52 13.47
C ARG A 4 -31.51 -25.67 13.85
N ASP A 5 -32.23 -26.18 12.85
CA ASP A 5 -33.15 -27.32 12.95
C ASP A 5 -32.49 -28.65 12.49
N ALA A 6 -31.19 -28.62 12.18
CA ALA A 6 -30.43 -29.79 11.77
C ALA A 6 -30.33 -30.81 12.90
N SER A 7 -30.48 -32.08 12.53
CA SER A 7 -30.27 -33.22 13.41
C SER A 7 -28.84 -33.21 13.98
N PRO A 8 -28.59 -33.82 15.15
CA PRO A 8 -27.25 -33.96 15.71
C PRO A 8 -26.24 -34.56 14.71
N SER A 9 -26.71 -35.48 13.86
CA SER A 9 -25.91 -36.12 12.81
C SER A 9 -25.44 -35.16 11.71
N GLU A 10 -26.27 -34.20 11.32
CA GLU A 10 -25.95 -33.19 10.31
C GLU A 10 -24.98 -32.15 10.89
N LYS A 11 -25.15 -31.76 12.16
CA LYS A 11 -24.21 -30.89 12.87
C LYS A 11 -22.83 -31.56 12.99
N ALA A 12 -22.78 -32.84 13.33
CA ALA A 12 -21.54 -33.61 13.39
C ALA A 12 -20.85 -33.73 12.01
N ARG A 13 -21.62 -33.98 10.93
CA ARG A 13 -21.09 -34.01 9.56
C ARG A 13 -20.56 -32.64 9.12
N ALA A 14 -21.25 -31.55 9.46
CA ALA A 14 -20.80 -30.19 9.16
C ALA A 14 -19.50 -29.85 9.91
N ALA A 15 -19.41 -30.22 11.19
CA ALA A 15 -18.17 -30.08 11.96
C ALA A 15 -17.02 -30.89 11.36
N GLY A 16 -17.27 -32.16 10.99
CA GLY A 16 -16.27 -33.00 10.32
C GLY A 16 -15.77 -32.42 9.00
N ARG A 17 -16.67 -31.87 8.17
CA ARG A 17 -16.29 -31.17 6.93
C ARG A 17 -15.46 -29.92 7.20
N ALA A 18 -15.81 -29.13 8.23
CA ALA A 18 -15.05 -27.95 8.60
C ALA A 18 -13.63 -28.31 9.07
N VAL A 19 -13.48 -29.38 9.87
CA VAL A 19 -12.17 -29.88 10.30
C VAL A 19 -11.36 -30.36 9.11
N LEU A 20 -11.95 -31.14 8.20
CA LEU A 20 -11.28 -31.59 6.98
C LEU A 20 -10.84 -30.41 6.09
N ALA A 21 -11.67 -29.39 5.96
CA ALA A 21 -11.33 -28.16 5.23
C ALA A 21 -10.18 -27.39 5.91
N GLY A 22 -10.15 -27.35 7.25
CA GLY A 22 -9.06 -26.77 8.03
C GLY A 22 -7.75 -27.52 7.82
N ILE A 23 -7.76 -28.85 7.93
CA ILE A 23 -6.60 -29.70 7.67
C ILE A 23 -6.13 -29.54 6.22
N GLY A 24 -7.06 -29.56 5.25
CA GLY A 24 -6.75 -29.38 3.84
C GLY A 24 -6.11 -28.01 3.56
N SER A 25 -6.65 -26.94 4.14
CA SER A 25 -6.07 -25.59 4.04
C SER A 25 -4.66 -25.52 4.64
N PHE A 26 -4.45 -26.13 5.80
CA PHE A 26 -3.13 -26.18 6.44
C PHE A 26 -2.12 -27.00 5.62
N ALA A 27 -2.53 -28.16 5.10
CA ALA A 27 -1.69 -28.97 4.22
C ALA A 27 -1.31 -28.18 2.95
N MET A 28 -2.26 -27.47 2.34
CA MET A 28 -1.99 -26.58 1.21
C MET A 28 -1.04 -25.45 1.57
N PHE A 29 -1.17 -24.85 2.75
CA PHE A 29 -0.23 -23.84 3.24
C PHE A 29 1.20 -24.40 3.32
N VAL A 30 1.37 -25.60 3.87
CA VAL A 30 2.69 -26.26 3.97
C VAL A 30 3.26 -26.55 2.58
N VAL A 31 2.46 -27.08 1.68
CA VAL A 31 2.88 -27.41 0.30
C VAL A 31 3.25 -26.15 -0.50
N MET A 32 2.50 -25.06 -0.33
CA MET A 32 2.75 -23.80 -1.06
C MET A 32 3.87 -22.97 -0.46
N ASN A 33 4.24 -23.20 0.81
CA ASN A 33 5.28 -22.45 1.51
C ASN A 33 6.39 -23.38 2.06
N PRO A 34 7.02 -24.22 1.22
CA PRO A 34 7.96 -25.22 1.69
C PRO A 34 9.20 -24.58 2.34
N TYR A 35 9.60 -23.39 1.90
CA TYR A 35 10.76 -22.66 2.43
C TYR A 35 10.60 -22.17 3.87
N ILE A 36 9.38 -22.09 4.40
CA ILE A 36 9.19 -21.86 5.85
C ILE A 36 9.91 -22.96 6.63
N PHE A 37 9.81 -24.21 6.17
CA PHE A 37 10.40 -25.37 6.84
C PHE A 37 11.80 -25.71 6.32
N LEU A 38 12.02 -25.59 5.00
CA LEU A 38 13.30 -25.92 4.37
C LEU A 38 14.40 -24.88 4.65
N ASN A 39 14.03 -23.61 4.85
CA ASN A 39 14.96 -22.53 5.17
C ASN A 39 14.39 -21.61 6.27
N TRP A 40 14.20 -22.19 7.46
CA TRP A 40 13.67 -21.47 8.62
C TRP A 40 14.47 -20.19 8.96
N SER A 41 15.80 -20.22 8.82
CA SER A 41 16.65 -19.06 9.07
C SER A 41 16.35 -17.91 8.13
N GLY A 42 16.28 -18.17 6.82
CA GLY A 42 15.96 -17.15 5.83
C GLY A 42 14.52 -16.63 5.98
N PHE A 43 13.57 -17.52 6.29
CA PHE A 43 12.21 -17.12 6.60
C PHE A 43 12.14 -16.16 7.80
N ARG A 44 12.82 -16.48 8.91
CA ARG A 44 12.86 -15.59 10.08
C ARG A 44 13.51 -14.25 9.78
N GLU A 45 14.62 -14.23 9.05
CA GLU A 45 15.27 -13.00 8.63
C GLU A 45 14.32 -12.12 7.77
N CYS A 46 13.60 -12.73 6.82
CA CYS A 46 12.59 -12.00 6.03
C CYS A 46 11.46 -11.43 6.90
N ILE A 47 10.95 -12.18 7.87
CA ILE A 47 9.90 -11.71 8.78
C ILE A 47 10.43 -10.58 9.69
N GLU A 48 11.66 -10.70 10.19
CA GLU A 48 12.30 -9.67 11.00
C GLU A 48 12.52 -8.37 10.19
N VAL A 49 12.90 -8.50 8.92
CA VAL A 49 13.01 -7.35 8.00
C VAL A 49 11.63 -6.73 7.73
N GLU A 50 10.59 -7.52 7.47
CA GLU A 50 9.23 -7.01 7.21
C GLU A 50 8.57 -6.40 8.46
N ASN A 51 8.90 -6.88 9.66
CA ASN A 51 8.38 -6.37 10.93
C ASN A 51 9.38 -5.47 11.69
N ARG A 52 10.39 -4.94 10.99
CA ARG A 52 11.35 -4.00 11.59
C ARG A 52 10.64 -2.77 12.15
N SER A 53 11.19 -2.21 13.21
CA SER A 53 10.63 -1.02 13.89
C SER A 53 10.94 0.30 13.20
N GLU A 54 11.79 0.28 12.18
CA GLU A 54 12.31 1.50 11.55
C GLU A 54 12.00 1.50 10.05
N HIS A 55 11.06 2.38 9.68
CA HIS A 55 10.81 2.69 8.28
C HIS A 55 10.08 4.03 8.16
N ALA A 56 10.83 5.10 7.90
CA ALA A 56 10.29 6.45 7.82
C ALA A 56 9.01 6.51 6.96
N GLY A 57 7.96 7.09 7.54
CA GLY A 57 6.64 7.25 6.91
C GLY A 57 5.74 6.01 6.96
N ALA A 58 6.17 4.92 7.61
CA ALA A 58 5.37 3.72 7.83
C ALA A 58 5.47 3.18 9.26
N ASP A 59 6.23 3.84 10.14
CA ASP A 59 6.49 3.46 11.52
C ASP A 59 6.02 4.55 12.51
N GLY A 60 6.26 4.35 13.81
CA GLY A 60 6.04 5.38 14.85
C GLY A 60 4.61 5.50 15.39
N LEU A 61 3.64 4.78 14.83
CA LEU A 61 2.27 4.73 15.34
C LEU A 61 2.12 3.67 16.44
N SER A 62 1.26 3.96 17.42
CA SER A 62 0.80 2.96 18.38
C SER A 62 -0.17 1.97 17.72
N ARG A 63 -0.52 0.86 18.38
CA ARG A 63 -1.54 -0.09 17.87
C ARG A 63 -2.88 0.58 17.53
N TRP A 64 -3.29 1.54 18.37
CA TRP A 64 -4.48 2.36 18.12
C TRP A 64 -4.26 3.39 17.02
N GLY A 65 -3.04 3.91 16.90
CA GLY A 65 -2.63 4.76 15.77
C GLY A 65 -2.71 4.01 14.43
N ASN A 66 -2.22 2.77 14.37
CA ASN A 66 -2.35 1.92 13.20
C ASN A 66 -3.82 1.64 12.86
N LEU A 67 -4.65 1.30 13.87
CA LEU A 67 -6.08 1.11 13.65
C LEU A 67 -6.74 2.37 13.09
N ALA A 68 -6.46 3.53 13.67
CA ALA A 68 -6.97 4.81 13.18
C ALA A 68 -6.54 5.02 11.74
N TRP A 69 -5.24 4.85 11.44
CA TRP A 69 -4.70 4.99 10.09
C TRP A 69 -5.37 4.07 9.07
N TYR A 70 -5.60 2.79 9.40
CA TYR A 70 -6.31 1.87 8.49
C TYR A 70 -7.75 2.32 8.22
N VAL A 71 -8.45 2.82 9.23
CA VAL A 71 -9.86 3.23 9.16
C VAL A 71 -10.03 4.60 8.49
N THR A 72 -9.09 5.54 8.69
CA THR A 72 -9.22 6.92 8.22
C THR A 72 -8.43 7.21 6.96
N GLU A 73 -7.38 6.44 6.67
CA GLU A 73 -6.52 6.67 5.50
C GLU A 73 -6.50 5.47 4.56
N ALA A 74 -6.09 4.28 5.02
CA ALA A 74 -5.79 3.16 4.11
C ALA A 74 -7.02 2.55 3.42
N ILE A 75 -8.11 2.31 4.16
CA ILE A 75 -9.35 1.84 3.54
C ILE A 75 -9.98 2.96 2.73
N PRO A 76 -10.14 4.20 3.25
CA PRO A 76 -10.66 5.33 2.48
C PRO A 76 -9.90 5.71 1.20
N SER A 77 -8.60 5.44 1.12
CA SER A 77 -7.80 5.71 -0.09
C SER A 77 -8.14 4.79 -1.26
N GLN A 78 -8.77 3.64 -1.00
CA GLN A 78 -9.23 2.74 -2.05
C GLN A 78 -10.40 3.36 -2.85
N PRO A 79 -10.60 2.94 -4.11
CA PRO A 79 -11.85 3.21 -4.81
C PRO A 79 -13.04 2.80 -3.94
N ASP A 80 -13.90 3.77 -3.65
CA ASP A 80 -15.11 3.60 -2.85
C ASP A 80 -14.86 3.12 -1.41
N GLY A 81 -13.66 3.37 -0.87
CA GLY A 81 -13.22 2.93 0.45
C GLY A 81 -14.16 3.29 1.60
N TRP A 82 -14.67 4.52 1.61
CA TRP A 82 -15.67 4.96 2.60
C TRP A 82 -16.97 4.16 2.54
N PHE A 83 -17.42 3.80 1.34
CA PHE A 83 -18.62 2.99 1.14
C PHE A 83 -18.40 1.57 1.67
N LEU A 84 -17.26 0.97 1.35
CA LEU A 84 -16.86 -0.35 1.85
C LEU A 84 -16.80 -0.39 3.37
N LEU A 85 -16.24 0.66 3.98
CA LEU A 85 -16.11 0.77 5.42
C LEU A 85 -17.47 0.89 6.12
N ILE A 86 -18.30 1.86 5.69
CA ILE A 86 -19.58 2.16 6.35
C ILE A 86 -20.59 1.02 6.15
N LEU A 87 -20.80 0.58 4.91
CA LEU A 87 -21.77 -0.48 4.64
C LEU A 87 -21.25 -1.85 5.09
N GLY A 88 -19.94 -2.07 5.01
CA GLY A 88 -19.31 -3.26 5.57
C GLY A 88 -19.53 -3.37 7.07
N ALA A 89 -19.37 -2.27 7.81
CA ALA A 89 -19.63 -2.22 9.25
C ALA A 89 -21.10 -2.50 9.60
N ILE A 90 -22.05 -1.91 8.85
CA ILE A 90 -23.50 -2.18 9.03
C ILE A 90 -23.80 -3.67 8.75
N GLY A 91 -23.24 -4.22 7.68
CA GLY A 91 -23.38 -5.62 7.32
C GLY A 91 -22.85 -6.56 8.39
N ALA A 92 -21.65 -6.27 8.91
CA ALA A 92 -21.04 -7.01 10.00
C ALA A 92 -21.92 -6.97 11.26
N ALA A 93 -22.36 -5.79 11.70
CA ALA A 93 -23.21 -5.62 12.87
C ALA A 93 -24.51 -6.43 12.76
N ARG A 94 -25.15 -6.40 11.59
CA ARG A 94 -26.38 -7.17 11.33
C ARG A 94 -26.14 -8.68 11.41
N TYR A 95 -25.03 -9.19 10.87
CA TYR A 95 -24.73 -10.63 10.94
C TYR A 95 -24.32 -11.09 12.35
N LEU A 96 -23.60 -10.25 13.09
CA LEU A 96 -23.28 -10.51 14.49
C LEU A 96 -24.56 -10.61 15.33
N ALA A 97 -25.48 -9.65 15.14
CA ALA A 97 -26.79 -9.62 15.81
C ALA A 97 -27.70 -10.80 15.38
N ALA A 98 -27.68 -11.20 14.11
CA ALA A 98 -28.50 -12.29 13.59
C ALA A 98 -28.04 -13.69 14.07
N GLY A 99 -26.84 -13.81 14.62
CA GLY A 99 -26.38 -15.03 15.29
C GLY A 99 -26.00 -16.20 14.39
N ARG A 100 -25.67 -15.95 13.11
CA ARG A 100 -25.30 -17.02 12.17
C ARG A 100 -23.83 -17.39 12.32
N PHE A 101 -23.57 -18.67 12.65
CA PHE A 101 -22.23 -19.17 12.91
C PHE A 101 -21.28 -18.98 11.73
N GLU A 102 -21.71 -19.24 10.49
CA GLU A 102 -20.81 -19.15 9.33
C GLU A 102 -20.30 -17.71 9.12
N HIS A 103 -21.19 -16.72 9.21
CA HIS A 103 -20.86 -15.32 9.02
C HIS A 103 -19.98 -14.77 10.15
N ARG A 104 -20.18 -15.28 11.37
CA ARG A 104 -19.33 -14.94 12.52
C ARG A 104 -17.89 -15.39 12.33
N LEU A 105 -17.65 -16.54 11.70
CA LEU A 105 -16.28 -17.01 11.42
C LEU A 105 -15.55 -16.09 10.44
N TRP A 106 -16.21 -15.64 9.37
CA TRP A 106 -15.62 -14.69 8.41
C TRP A 106 -15.29 -13.34 9.06
N ILE A 107 -16.23 -12.80 9.84
CA ILE A 107 -16.02 -11.53 10.57
C ILE A 107 -14.92 -11.68 11.61
N LEU A 108 -14.86 -12.83 12.31
CA LEU A 108 -13.80 -13.12 13.25
C LEU A 108 -12.44 -13.21 12.55
N GLY A 109 -12.33 -13.91 11.42
CA GLY A 109 -11.10 -14.00 10.65
C GLY A 109 -10.61 -12.64 10.16
N ALA A 110 -11.50 -11.82 9.60
CA ALA A 110 -11.18 -10.45 9.21
C ALA A 110 -10.78 -9.58 10.41
N GLY A 111 -11.46 -9.73 11.55
CA GLY A 111 -11.13 -9.04 12.80
C GLY A 111 -9.75 -9.43 13.34
N LEU A 112 -9.44 -10.74 13.38
CA LEU A 112 -8.13 -11.24 13.81
C LEU A 112 -7.01 -10.75 12.91
N TYR A 113 -7.20 -10.80 11.59
CA TYR A 113 -6.24 -10.24 10.64
C TYR A 113 -6.06 -8.73 10.82
N THR A 114 -7.15 -7.99 11.09
CA THR A 114 -7.07 -6.55 11.39
C THR A 114 -6.26 -6.30 12.66
N LEU A 115 -6.45 -7.11 13.70
CA LEU A 115 -5.67 -7.01 14.94
C LEU A 115 -4.19 -7.31 14.70
N GLU A 116 -3.87 -8.28 13.86
CA GLU A 116 -2.51 -8.63 13.46
C GLU A 116 -1.80 -7.46 12.77
N ILE A 117 -2.41 -6.88 11.72
CA ILE A 117 -1.81 -5.75 10.98
C ILE A 117 -1.72 -4.49 11.84
N CYS A 118 -2.59 -4.33 12.84
CA CYS A 118 -2.49 -3.21 13.79
C CYS A 118 -1.41 -3.45 14.87
N ALA A 119 -1.10 -4.71 15.18
CA ALA A 119 -0.09 -5.07 16.17
C ALA A 119 1.35 -4.99 15.62
N ALA A 120 1.52 -5.03 14.30
CA ALA A 120 2.80 -4.86 13.63
C ALA A 120 3.42 -3.47 13.89
N HIS A 121 4.76 -3.40 13.81
CA HIS A 121 5.48 -2.13 14.01
C HIS A 121 5.34 -1.17 12.82
N LEU A 122 5.05 -1.71 11.64
CA LEU A 122 4.82 -0.94 10.43
C LEU A 122 3.35 -0.94 10.05
N HIS A 123 2.93 -0.01 9.21
CA HIS A 123 1.65 -0.03 8.54
C HIS A 123 1.83 0.19 7.04
N TRP A 124 1.02 -0.50 6.23
CA TRP A 124 1.05 -0.37 4.78
C TRP A 124 -0.33 -0.48 4.19
N GLU A 125 -0.60 0.35 3.19
CA GLU A 125 -1.91 0.39 2.53
C GLU A 125 -2.27 -0.97 1.93
N ARG A 126 -1.27 -1.64 1.32
CA ARG A 126 -1.42 -2.97 0.71
C ARG A 126 -1.85 -4.06 1.70
N TRP A 127 -1.65 -3.89 3.00
CA TRP A 127 -2.02 -4.90 3.99
C TRP A 127 -3.53 -5.04 4.15
N ILE A 128 -4.34 -4.10 3.67
CA ILE A 128 -5.81 -4.24 3.69
C ILE A 128 -6.34 -5.16 2.59
N MET A 129 -5.51 -5.57 1.61
CA MET A 129 -5.98 -6.37 0.45
C MET A 129 -6.81 -7.61 0.84
N PRO A 130 -6.44 -8.40 1.86
CA PRO A 130 -7.26 -9.54 2.30
C PRO A 130 -8.61 -9.17 2.93
N LEU A 131 -8.75 -7.93 3.42
CA LEU A 131 -9.99 -7.43 4.01
C LEU A 131 -11.00 -6.98 2.95
N LEU A 132 -10.53 -6.51 1.79
CA LEU A 132 -11.38 -5.91 0.76
C LEU A 132 -12.51 -6.85 0.28
N PRO A 133 -12.28 -8.15 0.00
CA PRO A 133 -13.37 -9.04 -0.42
C PRO A 133 -14.45 -9.22 0.66
N VAL A 134 -14.06 -9.28 1.93
CA VAL A 134 -14.99 -9.43 3.06
C VAL A 134 -15.82 -8.15 3.22
N LEU A 135 -15.17 -6.98 3.19
CA LEU A 135 -15.86 -5.69 3.25
C LEU A 135 -16.80 -5.50 2.05
N ALA A 136 -16.37 -5.86 0.84
CA ALA A 136 -17.19 -5.80 -0.36
C ALA A 136 -18.44 -6.68 -0.25
N TYR A 137 -18.29 -7.94 0.18
CA TYR A 137 -19.41 -8.85 0.40
C TYR A 137 -20.41 -8.29 1.41
N LEU A 138 -19.93 -7.83 2.58
CA LEU A 138 -20.76 -7.24 3.63
C LEU A 138 -21.49 -5.97 3.15
N SER A 139 -20.81 -5.16 2.34
CA SER A 139 -21.37 -3.94 1.77
C SER A 139 -22.47 -4.25 0.76
N ILE A 140 -22.22 -5.16 -0.18
CA ILE A 140 -23.19 -5.57 -1.20
C ILE A 140 -24.43 -6.18 -0.55
N ASP A 141 -24.29 -7.09 0.42
CA ASP A 141 -25.45 -7.67 1.11
C ASP A 141 -26.25 -6.61 1.87
N THR A 142 -25.57 -5.60 2.45
CA THR A 142 -26.22 -4.47 3.11
C THR A 142 -27.02 -3.62 2.11
N VAL A 143 -26.48 -3.35 0.92
CA VAL A 143 -27.20 -2.67 -0.15
C VAL A 143 -28.43 -3.45 -0.58
N ILE A 144 -28.30 -4.77 -0.81
CA ILE A 144 -29.43 -5.63 -1.20
C ILE A 144 -30.52 -5.62 -0.12
N TRP A 145 -30.11 -5.71 1.15
CA TRP A 145 -31.02 -5.66 2.30
C TRP A 145 -31.74 -4.30 2.41
N LEU A 146 -31.06 -3.18 2.16
CA LEU A 146 -31.68 -1.85 2.11
C LEU A 146 -32.64 -1.73 0.91
N ALA A 147 -32.22 -2.15 -0.27
CA ALA A 147 -33.03 -2.11 -1.49
C ALA A 147 -34.31 -2.97 -1.36
N GLY A 148 -34.26 -4.06 -0.59
CA GLY A 148 -35.43 -4.88 -0.27
C GLY A 148 -36.52 -4.17 0.55
N ARG A 149 -36.21 -3.01 1.15
CA ARG A 149 -37.19 -2.17 1.86
C ARG A 149 -37.89 -1.14 0.96
N LEU A 150 -37.39 -0.96 -0.26
CA LEU A 150 -37.96 -0.01 -1.21
C LEU A 150 -39.13 -0.66 -1.98
N PRO A 151 -40.14 0.12 -2.37
CA PRO A 151 -41.17 -0.33 -3.31
C PRO A 151 -40.54 -0.84 -4.62
N GLU A 152 -41.20 -1.80 -5.27
CA GLU A 152 -40.66 -2.43 -6.48
C GLU A 152 -40.37 -1.42 -7.61
N THR A 153 -41.26 -0.43 -7.79
CA THR A 153 -41.12 0.64 -8.77
C THR A 153 -39.86 1.48 -8.51
N THR A 154 -39.65 1.91 -7.26
CA THR A 154 -38.45 2.64 -6.84
C THR A 154 -37.20 1.79 -7.01
N ARG A 155 -37.23 0.51 -6.63
CA ARG A 155 -36.09 -0.40 -6.72
C ARG A 155 -35.65 -0.62 -8.18
N ARG A 156 -36.60 -0.83 -9.10
CA ARG A 156 -36.31 -1.02 -10.53
C ARG A 156 -35.64 0.21 -11.16
N ALA A 157 -35.97 1.41 -10.71
CA ALA A 157 -35.34 2.65 -11.17
C ALA A 157 -34.00 2.94 -10.45
N ALA A 158 -33.93 2.72 -9.13
CA ALA A 158 -32.79 3.10 -8.31
C ALA A 158 -31.56 2.20 -8.50
N ILE A 159 -31.75 0.89 -8.67
CA ILE A 159 -30.63 -0.07 -8.84
C ILE A 159 -29.72 0.28 -10.02
N PRO A 160 -30.22 0.45 -11.27
CA PRO A 160 -29.34 0.75 -12.40
C PRO A 160 -28.65 2.11 -12.25
N VAL A 161 -29.31 3.11 -11.65
CA VAL A 161 -28.71 4.41 -11.38
C VAL A 161 -27.60 4.30 -10.33
N ALA A 162 -27.86 3.59 -9.22
CA ALA A 162 -26.86 3.36 -8.18
C ALA A 162 -25.66 2.57 -8.72
N LEU A 163 -25.90 1.56 -9.55
CA LEU A 163 -24.84 0.79 -10.20
C LEU A 163 -24.02 1.66 -11.16
N ALA A 164 -24.70 2.49 -11.97
CA ALA A 164 -24.01 3.42 -12.86
C ALA A 164 -23.12 4.38 -12.09
N ILE A 165 -23.61 4.98 -10.99
CA ILE A 165 -22.84 5.88 -10.13
C ILE A 165 -21.67 5.14 -9.48
N ALA A 166 -21.89 3.94 -8.94
CA ALA A 166 -20.85 3.14 -8.30
C ALA A 166 -19.73 2.73 -9.27
N LEU A 167 -20.03 2.58 -10.56
CA LEU A 167 -19.03 2.22 -11.57
C LEU A 167 -18.19 3.42 -12.06
N VAL A 168 -18.67 4.66 -11.92
CA VAL A 168 -17.95 5.85 -12.39
C VAL A 168 -16.59 6.01 -11.70
N SER A 169 -16.54 5.81 -10.39
CA SER A 169 -15.33 5.95 -9.56
C SER A 169 -14.23 4.95 -9.97
N PRO A 170 -14.45 3.62 -9.93
CA PRO A 170 -13.42 2.65 -10.31
C PRO A 170 -13.09 2.72 -11.81
N ALA A 171 -14.06 3.01 -12.69
CA ALA A 171 -13.76 3.20 -14.12
C ALA A 171 -12.80 4.38 -14.32
N ARG A 172 -13.10 5.55 -13.71
CA ARG A 172 -12.23 6.72 -13.79
C ARG A 172 -10.84 6.44 -13.22
N GLN A 173 -10.75 5.79 -12.06
CA GLN A 173 -9.46 5.48 -11.44
C GLN A 173 -8.65 4.50 -12.27
N THR A 174 -9.28 3.45 -12.79
CA THR A 174 -8.62 2.45 -13.66
C THR A 174 -8.11 3.11 -14.93
N THR A 175 -8.94 3.91 -15.61
CA THR A 175 -8.51 4.64 -16.81
C THR A 175 -7.36 5.60 -16.53
N LEU A 176 -7.41 6.36 -15.43
CA LEU A 176 -6.30 7.25 -15.06
C LEU A 176 -5.02 6.46 -14.74
N HIS A 177 -5.14 5.33 -14.06
CA HIS A 177 -4.01 4.46 -13.77
C HIS A 177 -3.39 3.94 -15.06
N GLU A 178 -4.18 3.42 -15.99
CA GLU A 178 -3.71 2.98 -17.30
C GLU A 178 -3.02 4.09 -18.09
N ILE A 179 -3.62 5.29 -18.13
CA ILE A 179 -2.98 6.45 -18.76
C ILE A 179 -1.62 6.74 -18.13
N GLN A 180 -1.50 6.66 -16.81
CA GLN A 180 -0.23 6.87 -16.10
C GLN A 180 0.81 5.78 -16.36
N GLN A 181 0.37 4.54 -16.63
CA GLN A 181 1.28 3.45 -17.02
C GLN A 181 1.74 3.56 -18.48
N ILE A 182 0.87 4.03 -19.38
CA ILE A 182 1.19 4.26 -20.80
C ILE A 182 2.08 5.50 -20.96
N CYS A 183 1.79 6.56 -20.21
CA CYS A 183 2.59 7.78 -20.22
C CYS A 183 3.96 7.54 -19.57
N ARG A 184 5.00 8.14 -20.15
CA ARG A 184 6.35 8.07 -19.57
C ARG A 184 6.35 8.72 -18.17
N SER A 185 6.62 7.91 -17.16
CA SER A 185 6.68 8.36 -15.76
C SER A 185 7.76 9.43 -15.54
N THR A 186 7.68 10.15 -14.42
CA THR A 186 8.73 11.11 -14.03
C THR A 186 10.12 10.47 -13.94
N ARG A 187 10.19 9.18 -13.59
CA ARG A 187 11.43 8.39 -13.56
C ARG A 187 12.02 8.16 -14.94
N VAL A 188 11.18 7.84 -15.94
CA VAL A 188 11.63 7.67 -17.33
C VAL A 188 12.03 9.02 -17.93
N ARG A 189 11.22 10.06 -17.72
CA ARG A 189 11.49 11.42 -18.23
C ARG A 189 12.77 12.02 -17.66
N SER A 190 13.04 11.78 -16.37
CA SER A 190 14.29 12.19 -15.74
C SER A 190 15.49 11.43 -16.31
N LEU A 191 15.36 10.13 -16.59
CA LEU A 191 16.40 9.37 -17.28
C LEU A 191 16.68 9.92 -18.69
N GLU A 192 15.64 10.18 -19.49
CA GLU A 192 15.78 10.75 -20.84
C GLU A 192 16.54 12.09 -20.80
N TRP A 193 16.22 12.94 -19.82
CA TRP A 193 16.93 14.18 -19.61
C TRP A 193 18.40 13.96 -19.23
N ILE A 194 18.69 13.01 -18.34
CA ILE A 194 20.08 12.66 -17.97
C ILE A 194 20.85 12.22 -19.21
N LEU A 195 20.28 11.34 -20.03
CA LEU A 195 20.91 10.84 -21.25
C LEU A 195 21.23 11.96 -22.25
N ALA A 196 20.37 12.99 -22.33
CA ALA A 196 20.55 14.10 -23.25
C ALA A 196 21.46 15.23 -22.71
N ASN A 197 21.55 15.42 -21.38
CA ASN A 197 22.16 16.62 -20.80
C ASN A 197 23.36 16.35 -19.88
N VAL A 198 23.52 15.11 -19.38
CA VAL A 198 24.62 14.75 -18.48
C VAL A 198 25.72 14.06 -19.29
N PRO A 199 26.96 14.62 -19.29
CA PRO A 199 28.09 13.99 -19.99
C PRO A 199 28.31 12.55 -19.54
N LYS A 200 28.50 11.63 -20.50
CA LYS A 200 28.83 10.24 -20.22
C LYS A 200 30.07 10.14 -19.32
N GLY A 201 30.09 9.16 -18.42
CA GLY A 201 31.16 9.02 -17.43
C GLY A 201 31.03 9.92 -16.19
N SER A 202 30.09 10.88 -16.15
CA SER A 202 29.85 11.67 -14.93
C SER A 202 29.35 10.78 -13.79
N PRO A 203 29.93 10.85 -12.58
CA PRO A 203 29.46 10.06 -11.45
C PRO A 203 28.13 10.60 -10.90
N ILE A 204 27.13 9.73 -10.76
CA ILE A 204 25.77 10.09 -10.34
C ILE A 204 25.39 9.33 -9.06
N LEU A 205 24.95 10.06 -8.04
CA LEU A 205 24.29 9.49 -6.87
C LEU A 205 22.78 9.48 -7.09
N VAL A 206 22.15 8.34 -6.91
CA VAL A 206 20.73 8.12 -7.22
C VAL A 206 20.01 7.59 -6.00
N GLU A 207 18.93 8.25 -5.62
CA GLU A 207 18.04 7.80 -4.55
C GLU A 207 17.00 6.81 -5.08
N TRP A 208 16.50 5.91 -4.22
CA TRP A 208 15.40 5.03 -4.57
C TRP A 208 14.18 5.80 -5.09
N TYR A 209 13.39 5.14 -5.93
CA TYR A 209 12.24 5.71 -6.62
C TYR A 209 12.55 6.88 -7.57
N SER A 210 13.82 7.09 -7.94
CA SER A 210 14.24 8.10 -8.91
C SER A 210 14.65 7.52 -10.27
N ALA A 211 15.51 8.21 -11.03
CA ALA A 211 15.85 7.85 -12.41
C ALA A 211 16.59 6.49 -12.51
N PRO A 212 16.13 5.52 -13.33
CA PRO A 212 16.78 4.21 -13.45
C PRO A 212 18.01 4.27 -14.36
N VAL A 213 19.13 4.81 -13.86
CA VAL A 213 20.38 5.00 -14.62
C VAL A 213 21.21 3.72 -14.84
N ARG A 214 20.78 2.59 -14.27
CA ARG A 214 21.50 1.31 -14.36
C ARG A 214 21.66 0.89 -15.82
N GLY A 215 22.89 0.51 -16.19
CA GLY A 215 23.22 0.05 -17.55
C GLY A 215 23.35 1.15 -18.61
N GLN A 216 23.38 2.43 -18.22
CA GLN A 216 23.35 3.57 -19.15
C GLN A 216 24.72 4.24 -19.41
N GLY A 217 25.81 3.62 -18.94
CA GLY A 217 27.17 4.14 -19.14
C GLY A 217 27.58 5.28 -18.20
N TYR A 218 26.96 5.38 -17.03
CA TYR A 218 27.36 6.29 -15.95
C TYR A 218 27.92 5.48 -14.76
N PRO A 219 29.06 5.89 -14.17
CA PRO A 219 29.39 5.47 -12.81
C PRO A 219 28.28 5.96 -11.88
N TYR A 220 27.63 5.05 -11.16
CA TYR A 220 26.54 5.42 -10.29
C TYR A 220 26.56 4.66 -8.97
N ARG A 221 25.98 5.27 -7.94
CA ARG A 221 25.63 4.60 -6.69
C ARG A 221 24.15 4.83 -6.43
N GLU A 222 23.44 3.74 -6.15
CA GLU A 222 22.04 3.79 -5.72
C GLU A 222 21.98 3.62 -4.21
N VAL A 223 21.20 4.46 -3.54
CA VAL A 223 20.99 4.43 -2.08
C VAL A 223 19.52 4.50 -1.76
N PHE A 224 19.12 3.88 -0.64
CA PHE A 224 17.72 3.93 -0.19
C PHE A 224 17.30 5.37 0.08
N ALA A 225 18.07 6.08 0.91
CA ALA A 225 17.86 7.49 1.19
C ALA A 225 19.18 8.26 1.20
N LEU A 226 19.16 9.47 0.65
CA LEU A 226 20.36 10.31 0.59
C LEU A 226 21.00 10.65 1.95
N PRO A 227 20.26 10.79 3.06
CA PRO A 227 20.85 11.01 4.39
C PRO A 227 21.76 9.88 4.90
N GLU A 228 21.76 8.70 4.27
CA GLU A 228 22.73 7.62 4.56
C GLU A 228 24.14 7.93 4.02
N MET A 229 24.25 8.96 3.19
CA MET A 229 25.50 9.40 2.59
C MET A 229 26.18 10.48 3.44
N PRO A 230 27.48 10.74 3.23
CA PRO A 230 28.17 11.84 3.88
C PRO A 230 27.44 13.18 3.65
N PRO A 231 27.62 14.17 4.54
CA PRO A 231 26.99 15.49 4.40
C PRO A 231 27.12 16.05 2.98
N VAL A 232 26.07 16.72 2.49
CA VAL A 232 25.95 17.19 1.09
C VAL A 232 27.21 17.93 0.61
N ARG A 233 27.81 18.76 1.47
CA ARG A 233 29.07 19.48 1.20
C ARG A 233 30.24 18.59 0.77
N LEU A 234 30.28 17.31 1.15
CA LEU A 234 31.34 16.36 0.80
C LEU A 234 31.02 15.55 -0.47
N LEU A 235 29.75 15.52 -0.91
CA LEU A 235 29.33 14.68 -2.03
C LEU A 235 30.02 15.06 -3.34
N HIS A 236 30.36 16.35 -3.52
CA HIS A 236 31.02 16.85 -4.73
C HIS A 236 32.39 16.19 -5.01
N GLN A 237 33.00 15.57 -4.00
CA GLN A 237 34.28 14.87 -4.11
C GLN A 237 34.14 13.54 -4.88
N GLN A 238 32.96 12.92 -4.85
CA GLN A 238 32.72 11.60 -5.44
C GLN A 238 31.65 11.62 -6.54
N TYR A 239 30.74 12.58 -6.49
CA TYR A 239 29.60 12.66 -7.39
C TYR A 239 29.50 14.04 -8.01
N ARG A 240 29.07 14.09 -9.27
CA ARG A 240 28.81 15.35 -9.97
C ARG A 240 27.34 15.71 -9.96
N TYR A 241 26.48 14.70 -9.96
CA TYR A 241 25.02 14.86 -9.96
C TYR A 241 24.39 14.02 -8.86
N VAL A 242 23.32 14.56 -8.27
CA VAL A 242 22.44 13.85 -7.32
C VAL A 242 21.03 13.84 -7.88
N VAL A 243 20.39 12.69 -7.86
CA VAL A 243 18.99 12.52 -8.25
C VAL A 243 18.20 12.08 -7.02
N THR A 244 17.22 12.88 -6.62
CA THR A 244 16.36 12.61 -5.44
C THR A 244 14.90 12.48 -5.84
N SER A 245 14.12 11.79 -5.00
CA SER A 245 12.69 11.54 -5.19
C SER A 245 11.89 11.98 -3.97
N THR A 246 10.78 12.68 -4.20
CA THR A 246 9.85 13.00 -3.10
C THR A 246 9.18 11.77 -2.49
N SER A 247 9.24 10.60 -3.15
CA SER A 247 8.81 9.33 -2.54
C SER A 247 9.67 8.90 -1.35
N ILE A 248 10.93 9.33 -1.30
CA ILE A 248 11.82 9.09 -0.15
C ILE A 248 11.86 10.35 0.71
N SER A 249 12.22 11.51 0.15
CA SER A 249 12.41 12.72 0.94
C SER A 249 11.14 13.16 1.69
N GLY A 250 9.96 12.86 1.14
CA GLY A 250 8.67 13.20 1.76
C GLY A 250 8.35 12.36 3.00
N ARG A 251 8.96 11.18 3.17
CA ARG A 251 8.69 10.26 4.29
C ARG A 251 9.04 10.87 5.64
N TYR A 252 10.12 11.65 5.68
CA TYR A 252 10.59 12.31 6.90
C TYR A 252 9.68 13.44 7.38
N LEU A 253 8.76 13.93 6.54
CA LEU A 253 7.84 15.01 6.90
C LEU A 253 6.67 14.53 7.77
N GLY A 254 6.43 13.22 7.87
CA GLY A 254 5.38 12.64 8.72
C GLY A 254 5.67 12.78 10.22
N ASP A 255 6.95 12.76 10.60
CA ASP A 255 7.42 12.99 11.98
C ASP A 255 8.68 13.89 11.98
N PRO A 256 8.49 15.22 11.85
CA PRO A 256 9.61 16.15 11.73
C PRO A 256 10.50 16.22 12.96
N ALA A 257 9.97 15.91 14.15
CA ALA A 257 10.72 15.96 15.40
C ALA A 257 11.73 14.81 15.46
N ARG A 258 11.33 13.61 15.04
CA ARG A 258 12.21 12.43 14.97
C ARG A 258 13.23 12.51 13.84
N HIS A 259 12.87 13.15 12.72
CA HIS A 259 13.69 13.19 11.50
C HIS A 259 14.30 14.55 11.16
N ALA A 260 14.64 15.34 12.18
CA ALA A 260 15.17 16.69 12.01
C ALA A 260 16.49 16.73 11.21
N ALA A 261 17.35 15.72 11.37
CA ALA A 261 18.64 15.63 10.68
C ALA A 261 18.46 15.35 9.18
N GLU A 262 17.58 14.41 8.83
CA GLU A 262 17.26 14.06 7.45
C GLU A 262 16.56 15.21 6.72
N ILE A 263 15.63 15.89 7.40
CA ILE A 263 15.00 17.11 6.87
C ILE A 263 16.05 18.20 6.60
N ALA A 264 16.99 18.39 7.53
CA ALA A 264 18.09 19.35 7.34
C ALA A 264 19.00 18.94 6.17
N TYR A 265 19.25 17.65 5.98
CA TYR A 265 20.03 17.12 4.87
C TYR A 265 19.39 17.45 3.51
N TYR A 266 18.09 17.19 3.32
CA TYR A 266 17.41 17.56 2.07
C TYR A 266 17.29 19.07 1.89
N ARG A 267 17.23 19.85 2.97
CA ARG A 267 17.29 21.31 2.91
C ARG A 267 18.65 21.78 2.38
N ASP A 268 19.74 21.18 2.86
CA ASP A 268 21.09 21.46 2.38
C ASP A 268 21.26 21.05 0.90
N LEU A 269 20.73 19.89 0.50
CA LEU A 269 20.73 19.46 -0.90
C LEU A 269 20.03 20.47 -1.83
N ARG A 270 18.90 21.05 -1.38
CA ARG A 270 18.15 22.06 -2.14
C ARG A 270 18.92 23.38 -2.32
N SER A 271 19.99 23.62 -1.56
CA SER A 271 20.88 24.76 -1.79
C SER A 271 21.80 24.58 -3.00
N GLN A 272 21.98 23.34 -3.47
CA GLN A 272 22.76 23.03 -4.67
C GLN A 272 22.03 23.48 -5.94
N GLN A 273 22.75 23.49 -7.06
CA GLN A 273 22.17 23.91 -8.34
C GLN A 273 21.15 22.87 -8.83
N LEU A 274 19.86 23.18 -8.74
CA LEU A 274 18.82 22.43 -9.42
C LEU A 274 18.99 22.59 -10.95
N VAL A 275 19.20 21.48 -11.65
CA VAL A 275 19.39 21.46 -13.11
C VAL A 275 18.19 20.90 -13.86
N ALA A 276 17.36 20.08 -13.20
CA ALA A 276 16.09 19.62 -13.76
C ALA A 276 15.11 19.20 -12.66
N LYS A 277 13.82 19.33 -12.95
CA LYS A 277 12.73 18.91 -12.07
C LYS A 277 11.59 18.31 -12.88
N PHE A 278 11.11 17.15 -12.47
CA PHE A 278 10.02 16.42 -13.11
C PHE A 278 8.93 16.14 -12.09
N THR A 279 7.79 16.82 -12.24
CA THR A 279 6.64 16.69 -11.33
C THR A 279 5.60 15.76 -11.96
N PRO A 280 4.95 14.87 -11.18
CA PRO A 280 3.84 14.08 -11.68
C PRO A 280 2.64 14.95 -12.05
N SER A 281 1.73 14.39 -12.84
CA SER A 281 0.47 15.04 -13.22
C SER A 281 -0.66 14.02 -13.18
N ARG A 282 -1.88 14.42 -13.54
CA ARG A 282 -3.01 13.48 -13.65
C ARG A 282 -2.72 12.32 -14.61
N THR A 283 -1.91 12.55 -15.63
CA THR A 283 -1.58 11.58 -16.67
C THR A 283 -0.14 11.08 -16.61
N VAL A 284 0.73 11.71 -15.82
CA VAL A 284 2.13 11.30 -15.66
C VAL A 284 2.32 10.75 -14.25
N GLY A 285 2.52 9.44 -14.14
CA GLY A 285 2.74 8.76 -12.87
C GLY A 285 4.12 8.99 -12.25
N GLY A 286 4.23 8.67 -10.97
CA GLY A 286 5.46 8.74 -10.17
C GLY A 286 5.47 9.88 -9.16
N SER A 287 6.62 10.10 -8.55
CA SER A 287 6.88 11.20 -7.61
C SER A 287 7.66 12.33 -8.27
N THR A 288 7.81 13.45 -7.56
CA THR A 288 8.64 14.54 -8.06
C THR A 288 10.10 14.12 -8.01
N ILE A 289 10.78 14.17 -9.15
CA ILE A 289 12.21 13.88 -9.26
C ILE A 289 12.96 15.19 -9.46
N GLU A 290 13.98 15.42 -8.64
CA GLU A 290 14.82 16.61 -8.69
C GLU A 290 16.27 16.18 -8.96
N ILE A 291 16.92 16.86 -9.89
CA ILE A 291 18.30 16.60 -10.29
C ILE A 291 19.14 17.81 -9.92
N TYR A 292 20.15 17.60 -9.08
CA TYR A 292 21.07 18.62 -8.62
C TYR A 292 22.46 18.40 -9.21
N LYS A 293 23.10 19.49 -9.61
CA LYS A 293 24.52 19.52 -9.93
C LYS A 293 25.28 20.00 -8.70
N LEU A 294 26.19 19.16 -8.21
CA LEU A 294 26.98 19.45 -7.02
C LEU A 294 28.10 20.44 -7.35
N ARG A 295 28.25 21.45 -6.51
CA ARG A 295 29.34 22.42 -6.58
C ARG A 295 30.26 22.25 -5.36
N PRO A 296 31.58 22.45 -5.52
CA PRO A 296 32.46 22.57 -4.36
C PRO A 296 31.99 23.77 -3.51
N PRO A 297 32.14 23.70 -2.17
CA PRO A 297 31.88 24.84 -1.31
C PRO A 297 32.78 26.01 -1.75
N SER A 298 32.17 27.18 -1.91
CA SER A 298 32.87 28.45 -2.13
C SER A 298 33.57 28.93 -0.88
#